data_AF-A0A7D4X9U5-F1
#
_entry.id   AF-A0A7D4X9U5-F1
#
_cell.length_a   1.000
_cell.length_b   1.000
_cell.length_c   1.000
_cell.angle_alpha   90.00
_cell.angle_beta   90.00
_cell.angle_gamma   90.00
#
_symmetry.space_group_name_H-M   'P 1'
#
loop_
_entity.id
_entity.type
_entity.pdbx_description
1 polymer ?
#
loop_
_entity_poly.entity_id
_entity_poly.type
_entity_poly.pdbx_seq_one_letter_code
_entity_poly.pdbx_strand_id
1 'polypeptide(L)' 'MSASFLPSILTPLVTLVFPGLCFALFFVLIEQDEIA' A
#
# COMPACT_ATOMS: atom_id res chain seq x y z
N MET A 1 -7.22 -28.02 -4.43
CA MET A 1 -6.89 -26.67 -4.89
C MET A 1 -8.02 -25.73 -4.49
N SER A 2 -8.09 -25.36 -3.22
CA SER A 2 -9.03 -24.35 -2.73
C SER A 2 -8.32 -22.99 -2.75
N ALA A 3 -9.03 -21.93 -3.11
CA ALA A 3 -8.54 -20.54 -3.19
C ALA A 3 -7.53 -20.20 -4.30
N SER A 4 -7.64 -20.78 -5.50
CA SER A 4 -6.81 -20.37 -6.66
C SER A 4 -7.07 -18.92 -7.13
N PHE A 5 -8.16 -18.30 -6.69
CA PHE A 5 -8.50 -16.90 -6.96
C PHE A 5 -7.78 -15.90 -6.03
N LEU A 6 -7.13 -16.39 -4.97
CA LEU A 6 -6.48 -15.53 -3.98
C LEU A 6 -5.32 -14.71 -4.58
N PRO A 7 -4.43 -15.29 -5.42
CA PRO A 7 -3.36 -14.52 -6.07
C PRO A 7 -3.89 -13.38 -6.93
N SER A 8 -4.96 -13.58 -7.70
CA SER A 8 -5.53 -12.52 -8.54
C SER A 8 -6.09 -11.33 -7.77
N ILE A 9 -6.40 -11.49 -6.48
CA ILE A 9 -6.89 -10.42 -5.60
C ILE A 9 -5.74 -9.83 -4.79
N LEU A 10 -4.94 -10.68 -4.14
CA LEU A 10 -3.88 -10.23 -3.24
C LEU A 10 -2.70 -9.62 -3.99
N THR A 11 -2.36 -10.10 -5.19
CA THR A 11 -1.27 -9.52 -5.97
C THR A 11 -1.53 -8.04 -6.30
N PRO A 12 -2.62 -7.64 -6.99
CA PRO A 12 -2.85 -6.22 -7.25
C PRO A 12 -3.07 -5.40 -5.96
N LEU A 13 -3.63 -6.00 -4.91
CA LEU A 13 -3.80 -5.31 -3.63
C LEU A 13 -2.45 -4.98 -2.96
N VAL A 14 -1.51 -5.92 -2.94
CA VAL A 14 -0.19 -5.74 -2.32
C VAL A 14 0.78 -4.97 -3.22
N THR A 15 0.65 -5.02 -4.54
CA THR A 15 1.59 -4.35 -5.47
C THR A 15 1.13 -2.98 -5.95
N LEU A 16 -0.17 -2.67 -5.93
CA LEU A 16 -0.69 -1.39 -6.40
C LEU A 16 -1.38 -0.60 -5.27
N VAL A 17 -2.36 -1.21 -4.62
CA VAL A 17 -3.19 -0.51 -3.61
C VAL A 17 -2.39 -0.19 -2.36
N PHE A 18 -1.74 -1.20 -1.77
CA PHE A 18 -0.95 -1.04 -0.55
C PHE A 18 0.22 -0.08 -0.75
N PRO A 19 1.05 -0.18 -1.81
CA PRO A 19 2.15 0.75 -2.02
C PRO A 19 1.66 2.17 -2.31
N GLY A 20 0.59 2.33 -3.11
CA GLY A 20 -0.01 3.64 -3.35
C GLY A 20 -0.51 4.31 -2.06
N LEU A 21 -1.15 3.54 -1.18
CA LEU A 21 -1.59 4.01 0.12
C LEU A 21 -0.40 4.36 1.03
N CYS A 22 0.62 3.51 1.12
CA CYS A 22 1.83 3.79 1.89
C CYS A 22 2.56 5.02 1.39
N PHE A 23 2.72 5.20 0.07
CA PHE A 23 3.37 6.37 -0.49
C PHE A 23 2.59 7.66 -0.22
N ALA A 24 1.26 7.63 -0.33
CA ALA A 24 0.43 8.79 0.01
C ALA A 24 0.55 9.16 1.50
N LEU A 25 0.48 8.17 2.39
CA LEU A 25 0.63 8.41 3.83
C LEU A 25 2.04 8.87 4.20
N PHE A 26 3.08 8.27 3.61
CA PHE A 26 4.46 8.69 3.85
C PHE A 26 4.75 10.07 3.27
N PHE A 27 4.17 10.42 2.13
CA PHE A 27 4.26 11.78 1.60
C PHE A 27 3.71 12.79 2.61
N VAL A 28 2.49 12.55 3.13
CA VAL A 28 1.90 13.42 4.16
C VAL A 28 2.77 13.46 5.41
N LEU A 29 3.32 12.33 5.87
CA LEU A 29 4.17 12.26 7.06
C LEU A 29 5.49 13.02 6.88
N ILE A 30 6.11 12.97 5.70
CA ILE A 30 7.38 13.69 5.42
C ILE A 30 7.16 15.19 5.30
N GLU A 31 6.02 15.62 4.76
CA GLU A 31 5.64 17.04 4.62
C GLU A 31 5.16 17.66 5.94
N GLN A 32 5.04 16.88 7.02
CA GLN A 32 4.84 17.46 8.34
C GLN A 32 6.12 18.21 8.72
N ASP A 33 6.04 19.53 8.88
CA ASP A 33 7.10 20.40 9.44
C ASP A 33 7.34 20.11 10.95
N GLU A 34 7.33 18.84 11.35
CA GLU A 34 7.65 18.36 12.68
C GLU A 34 9.15 18.07 12.75
N ILE A 35 9.94 19.15 12.72
CA ILE A 35 11.34 19.11 13.11
C ILE A 35 11.35 19.27 14.63
N ALA A 36 11.49 18.15 15.35
CA ALA A 36 11.74 18.18 16.79
C ALA A 36 13.06 18.90 17.13
#